data_AF-A0AAI9LEP4-F1
#
_entry.id   AF-A0AAI9LEP4-F1
#
_cell.length_a   1.000
_cell.length_b   1.000
_cell.length_c   1.000
_cell.angle_alpha   90.00
_cell.angle_beta   90.00
_cell.angle_gamma   90.00
#
_symmetry.space_group_name_H-M   'P 1'
#
loop_
_entity.id
_entity.type
_entity.pdbx_description
1 polymer ?
#
loop_
_entity_poly.entity_id
_entity_poly.type
_entity_poly.pdbx_seq_one_letter_code
_entity_poly.pdbx_strand_id
1 'polypeptide(L)'
;MGVAAATGCHATEPGDSLRSDFKDPDITDPLEDLKAVLQVLLGEIPIVGSSASALLGLLWPWNRDVWDDIRGRVEALINQKIEEAVFSLLKQKLNGIADTLKLYVSAASTGDTQNMMMQFVATNTSMVAASREFRNPDFQWKIAPLFAVFAQLHMVLLRDVALNGKDWSWNAKVYESYVKLATDTAQDYGQYLDDVAQAERKRLAEQAPTSPGQHRTNIHNYWQPFAWQRITLLSDFRVLVAAMDPVTHPGPVHDLPYEDVYSKAYGTADNWDNTARGWADGVTTPFARPLANPSSIYIEYFNGTPRVVDVRYPSAMGPTVFGGRRTDVVGIIANRAPGVETRTVTIPAPVGGARFNIVGASIRSGSIPLTLVLKLDDGTSLTLWNRTDLRAPMEDVPVPSGRKLTTLTMWTRSRFYQNDLGCLVIGFSRDPDDVPQRTRDLLYITSTGEDLNTRLLRSSGISRRLQEQRDAYWNWLRSAR
;
A
#
# COMPACT_ATOMS: atom_id res chain seq x y z
N MET A 1 2.65 57.83 -12.46
CA MET A 1 1.34 57.75 -11.77
C MET A 1 0.26 57.82 -12.84
N GLY A 2 -0.63 56.86 -13.07
CA GLY A 2 -0.79 55.48 -12.62
C GLY A 2 -1.41 54.69 -13.77
N VAL A 3 -1.01 53.42 -13.93
CA VAL A 3 -1.45 52.53 -15.00
C VAL A 3 -2.73 51.84 -14.54
N ALA A 4 -3.81 52.02 -15.28
CA ALA A 4 -5.08 51.34 -15.03
C ALA A 4 -4.97 49.86 -15.41
N ALA A 5 -5.23 48.98 -14.44
CA ALA A 5 -5.24 47.54 -14.61
C ALA A 5 -6.43 47.12 -15.48
N ALA A 6 -6.16 46.42 -16.57
CA ALA A 6 -7.16 45.67 -17.30
C ALA A 6 -7.49 44.39 -16.51
N THR A 7 -8.65 44.38 -15.86
CA THR A 7 -9.28 43.17 -15.33
C THR A 7 -9.74 42.31 -16.50
N GLY A 8 -8.91 41.33 -16.89
CA GLY A 8 -9.32 40.26 -17.78
C GLY A 8 -10.33 39.36 -17.05
N CYS A 9 -11.60 39.42 -17.47
CA CYS A 9 -12.55 38.36 -17.18
C CYS A 9 -12.04 37.08 -17.86
N HIS A 10 -11.57 36.11 -17.08
CA HIS A 10 -11.50 34.73 -17.55
C HIS A 10 -12.94 34.27 -17.80
N ALA A 11 -13.32 34.14 -19.06
CA ALA A 11 -14.51 33.39 -19.43
C ALA A 11 -14.28 31.95 -18.98
N THR A 12 -15.05 31.51 -17.99
CA THR A 12 -15.19 30.08 -17.66
C THR A 12 -15.69 29.36 -18.90
N GLU A 13 -14.97 28.34 -19.34
CA GLU A 13 -15.44 27.50 -20.44
C GLU A 13 -16.78 26.86 -20.04
N PRO A 14 -17.72 26.61 -20.99
CA PRO A 14 -19.00 25.98 -20.69
C PRO A 14 -18.91 24.62 -19.99
N GLY A 15 -17.72 23.98 -20.02
CA GLY A 15 -17.43 22.75 -19.28
C GLY A 15 -17.06 22.95 -17.80
N ASP A 16 -16.61 24.15 -17.39
CA ASP A 16 -16.20 24.43 -16.00
C ASP A 16 -17.39 24.69 -15.07
N SER A 17 -18.50 25.21 -15.58
CA SER A 17 -19.73 25.39 -14.78
C SER A 17 -20.44 24.07 -14.46
N LEU A 18 -20.18 23.00 -15.22
CA LEU A 18 -20.66 21.64 -14.91
C LEU A 18 -19.80 20.91 -13.87
N ARG A 19 -18.60 21.41 -13.55
CA ARG A 19 -17.67 20.77 -12.60
C ARG A 19 -17.94 21.13 -11.13
N SER A 20 -18.51 22.31 -10.85
CA SER A 20 -18.61 22.85 -9.48
C SER A 20 -19.64 22.18 -8.57
N ASP A 21 -20.63 21.48 -9.14
CA ASP A 21 -21.78 20.96 -8.37
C ASP A 21 -21.60 19.50 -7.92
N PHE A 22 -20.56 18.81 -8.40
CA PHE A 22 -20.33 17.39 -8.10
C PHE A 22 -19.26 17.21 -7.03
N LYS A 23 -19.59 16.42 -6.00
CA LYS A 23 -18.59 16.03 -4.98
C LYS A 23 -17.73 14.90 -5.51
N ASP A 24 -16.41 15.08 -5.40
CA ASP A 24 -15.42 14.05 -5.68
C ASP A 24 -15.68 12.76 -4.88
N PRO A 25 -15.18 11.62 -5.37
CA PRO A 25 -15.14 10.40 -4.58
C PRO A 25 -14.34 10.67 -3.29
N ASP A 26 -14.71 9.98 -2.21
CA ASP A 26 -13.97 10.08 -0.96
C ASP A 26 -12.61 9.41 -1.13
N ILE A 27 -11.54 10.22 -1.18
CA ILE A 27 -10.14 9.79 -1.34
C ILE A 27 -9.39 10.25 -0.10
N THR A 28 -8.69 9.34 0.57
CA THR A 28 -8.03 9.65 1.85
C THR A 28 -6.52 9.49 1.78
N ASP A 29 -6.06 8.41 1.15
CA ASP A 29 -4.65 8.16 0.86
C ASP A 29 -4.59 7.59 -0.56
N PRO A 30 -4.30 8.43 -1.57
CA PRO A 30 -4.36 8.00 -2.97
C PRO A 30 -3.49 6.79 -3.31
N LEU A 31 -2.36 6.59 -2.61
CA LEU A 31 -1.50 5.43 -2.84
C LEU A 31 -2.17 4.15 -2.32
N GLU A 32 -2.81 4.21 -1.16
CA GLU A 32 -3.49 3.06 -0.58
C GLU A 32 -4.85 2.78 -1.23
N ASP A 33 -5.57 3.83 -1.60
CA ASP A 33 -6.82 3.73 -2.34
C ASP A 33 -6.56 3.13 -3.74
N LEU A 34 -5.45 3.48 -4.40
CA LEU A 34 -5.01 2.85 -5.66
C LEU A 34 -4.74 1.36 -5.51
N LYS A 35 -3.98 0.97 -4.48
CA LYS A 35 -3.72 -0.45 -4.19
C LYS A 35 -5.03 -1.18 -3.93
N ALA A 36 -5.95 -0.62 -3.14
CA ALA A 36 -7.24 -1.23 -2.85
C ALA A 36 -8.12 -1.39 -4.09
N VAL A 37 -8.18 -0.37 -4.96
CA VAL A 37 -8.90 -0.44 -6.25
C VAL A 37 -8.36 -1.59 -7.11
N LEU A 38 -7.04 -1.67 -7.28
CA LEU A 38 -6.42 -2.70 -8.11
C LEU A 38 -6.55 -4.10 -7.52
N GLN A 39 -6.49 -4.23 -6.19
CA GLN A 39 -6.73 -5.51 -5.50
C GLN A 39 -8.12 -6.07 -5.81
N VAL A 40 -9.16 -5.22 -5.76
CA VAL A 40 -10.51 -5.64 -6.12
C VAL A 40 -10.58 -6.02 -7.58
N LEU A 41 -10.12 -5.15 -8.48
CA LEU A 41 -10.23 -5.36 -9.93
C LEU A 41 -9.46 -6.60 -10.41
N LEU A 42 -8.31 -6.91 -9.79
CA LEU A 42 -7.55 -8.13 -10.08
C LEU A 42 -8.32 -9.39 -9.66
N GLY A 43 -9.15 -9.32 -8.63
CA GLY A 43 -10.01 -10.41 -8.17
C GLY A 43 -11.30 -10.60 -8.97
N GLU A 44 -11.56 -9.76 -9.98
CA GLU A 44 -12.77 -9.82 -10.79
C GLU A 44 -12.49 -10.41 -12.19
N ILE A 45 -13.57 -10.80 -12.89
CA ILE A 45 -13.48 -11.13 -14.32
C ILE A 45 -13.21 -9.82 -15.09
N PRO A 46 -12.16 -9.76 -15.94
CA PRO A 46 -11.84 -8.56 -16.70
C PRO A 46 -13.02 -8.09 -17.57
N ILE A 47 -13.40 -6.83 -17.42
CA ILE A 47 -14.35 -6.14 -18.29
C ILE A 47 -13.61 -5.00 -18.98
N VAL A 48 -13.78 -4.90 -20.30
CA VAL A 48 -13.07 -3.89 -21.10
C VAL A 48 -13.34 -2.48 -20.59
N GLY A 49 -12.27 -1.72 -20.43
CA GLY A 49 -12.26 -0.34 -19.96
C GLY A 49 -12.52 -0.16 -18.46
N SER A 50 -13.04 -1.16 -17.73
CA SER A 50 -13.44 -0.98 -16.33
C SER A 50 -12.28 -0.57 -15.42
N SER A 51 -11.12 -1.24 -15.55
CA SER A 51 -9.95 -0.92 -14.72
C SER A 51 -9.38 0.45 -15.05
N ALA A 52 -9.29 0.80 -16.34
CA ALA A 52 -8.85 2.12 -16.78
C ALA A 52 -9.79 3.23 -16.28
N SER A 53 -11.10 2.98 -16.31
CA SER A 53 -12.13 3.88 -15.81
C SER A 53 -11.98 4.12 -14.29
N ALA A 54 -11.77 3.06 -13.51
CA ALA A 54 -11.55 3.17 -12.07
C ALA A 54 -10.31 4.00 -11.72
N LEU A 55 -9.19 3.76 -12.42
CA LEU A 55 -7.97 4.54 -12.20
C LEU A 55 -8.14 6.00 -12.62
N LEU A 56 -8.88 6.26 -13.70
CA LEU A 56 -9.18 7.62 -14.13
C LEU A 56 -10.02 8.38 -13.08
N GLY A 57 -11.06 7.73 -12.53
CA GLY A 57 -11.89 8.32 -11.48
C GLY A 57 -11.16 8.53 -10.14
N LEU A 58 -10.14 7.71 -9.86
CA LEU A 58 -9.31 7.85 -8.66
C LEU A 58 -8.28 8.97 -8.79
N LEU A 59 -7.52 8.98 -9.90
CA LEU A 59 -6.32 9.81 -10.04
C LEU A 59 -6.59 11.17 -10.69
N TRP A 60 -7.75 11.34 -11.32
CA TRP A 60 -8.21 12.62 -11.88
C TRP A 60 -9.68 12.91 -11.51
N PRO A 61 -9.99 13.09 -10.21
CA PRO A 61 -11.32 13.55 -9.80
C PRO A 61 -11.55 15.02 -10.22
N TRP A 62 -12.75 15.54 -10.02
CA TRP A 62 -13.17 16.82 -10.61
C TRP A 62 -12.59 18.04 -9.90
N ASN A 63 -12.55 18.01 -8.57
CA ASN A 63 -12.26 19.19 -7.75
C ASN A 63 -10.97 19.07 -6.94
N ARG A 64 -10.19 18.00 -7.14
CA ARG A 64 -9.00 17.68 -6.34
C ARG A 64 -7.82 17.26 -7.21
N ASP A 65 -6.66 17.82 -6.90
CA ASP A 65 -5.40 17.43 -7.53
C ASP A 65 -4.73 16.28 -6.76
N VAL A 66 -5.08 15.06 -7.13
CA VAL A 66 -4.57 13.85 -6.48
C VAL A 66 -3.07 13.66 -6.68
N TRP A 67 -2.49 14.20 -7.76
CA TRP A 67 -1.06 14.09 -8.01
C TRP A 67 -0.24 14.96 -7.05
N ASP A 68 -0.76 16.12 -6.65
CA ASP A 68 -0.14 16.95 -5.61
C ASP A 68 -0.19 16.24 -4.24
N ASP A 69 -1.28 15.54 -3.93
CA ASP A 69 -1.38 14.74 -2.72
C ASP A 69 -0.40 13.56 -2.71
N ILE A 70 -0.29 12.85 -3.83
CA ILE A 70 0.69 11.76 -4.01
C ILE A 70 2.10 12.31 -3.82
N ARG A 71 2.45 13.44 -4.44
CA ARG A 71 3.75 14.09 -4.24
C ARG A 71 3.98 14.41 -2.77
N GLY A 72 3.05 15.12 -2.12
CA GLY A 72 3.19 15.51 -0.72
C GLY A 72 3.41 14.31 0.20
N ARG A 73 2.71 13.20 -0.07
CA ARG A 73 2.87 11.94 0.66
C ARG A 73 4.23 11.29 0.43
N VAL A 74 4.67 11.20 -0.82
CA VAL A 74 5.98 10.66 -1.19
C VAL A 74 7.08 11.47 -0.51
N GLU A 75 7.05 12.80 -0.64
CA GLU A 75 8.05 13.70 -0.06
C GLU A 75 8.12 13.57 1.47
N ALA A 76 6.98 13.44 2.14
CA ALA A 76 6.91 13.23 3.58
C ALA A 76 7.50 11.88 3.99
N LEU A 77 7.24 10.81 3.23
CA LEU A 77 7.73 9.46 3.54
C LEU A 77 9.23 9.32 3.28
N ILE A 78 9.75 9.84 2.16
CA ILE A 78 11.18 9.77 1.84
C ILE A 78 12.01 10.86 2.52
N ASN A 79 11.33 11.83 3.16
CA ASN A 79 11.92 13.01 3.79
C ASN A 79 12.81 13.83 2.82
N GLN A 80 12.36 13.98 1.57
CA GLN A 80 13.04 14.74 0.51
C GLN A 80 12.01 15.40 -0.39
N LYS A 81 12.31 16.60 -0.91
CA LYS A 81 11.47 17.28 -1.89
C LYS A 81 11.77 16.80 -3.31
N ILE A 82 10.70 16.63 -4.09
CA ILE A 82 10.78 16.51 -5.55
C ILE A 82 10.85 17.93 -6.10
N GLU A 83 11.78 18.15 -7.02
CA GLU A 83 12.00 19.43 -7.67
C GLU A 83 10.74 19.87 -8.41
N GLU A 84 10.31 21.12 -8.21
CA GLU A 84 9.04 21.63 -8.75
C GLU A 84 8.94 21.49 -10.27
N ALA A 85 10.02 21.84 -10.98
CA ALA A 85 10.07 21.75 -12.43
C ALA A 85 9.97 20.30 -12.93
N VAL A 86 10.60 19.37 -12.22
CA VAL A 86 10.56 17.94 -12.55
C VAL A 86 9.15 17.40 -12.33
N PHE A 87 8.55 17.71 -11.19
CA PHE A 87 7.19 17.28 -10.90
C PHE A 87 6.17 17.90 -11.86
N SER A 88 6.27 19.20 -12.16
CA SER A 88 5.39 19.89 -13.10
C SER A 88 5.44 19.25 -14.50
N LEU A 89 6.63 18.89 -14.97
CA LEU A 89 6.81 18.19 -16.24
C LEU A 89 6.11 16.83 -16.23
N LEU A 90 6.34 16.02 -15.19
CA LEU A 90 5.71 14.69 -15.07
C LEU A 90 4.19 14.79 -14.96
N LYS A 91 3.68 15.76 -14.20
CA LYS A 91 2.25 16.04 -14.06
C LYS A 91 1.61 16.42 -15.39
N GLN A 92 2.28 17.23 -16.21
CA GLN A 92 1.80 17.55 -17.56
C GLN A 92 1.69 16.29 -18.44
N LYS A 93 2.66 15.36 -18.35
CA LYS A 93 2.59 14.08 -19.06
C LYS A 93 1.44 13.21 -18.55
N LEU A 94 1.22 13.18 -17.25
CA LEU A 94 0.10 12.46 -16.63
C LEU A 94 -1.25 13.00 -17.09
N ASN A 95 -1.40 14.31 -17.20
CA ASN A 95 -2.63 14.90 -17.72
C ASN A 95 -2.87 14.52 -19.19
N GLY A 96 -1.84 14.54 -20.05
CA GLY A 96 -1.98 14.04 -21.42
C GLY A 96 -2.30 12.53 -21.50
N ILE A 97 -1.78 11.73 -20.56
CA ILE A 97 -2.17 10.33 -20.41
C ILE A 97 -3.65 10.22 -19.99
N ALA A 98 -4.11 11.04 -19.06
CA ALA A 98 -5.52 11.06 -18.64
C ALA A 98 -6.46 11.33 -19.81
N ASP A 99 -6.10 12.30 -20.66
CA ASP A 99 -6.89 12.67 -21.85
C ASP A 99 -7.00 11.48 -22.83
N THR A 100 -5.88 10.82 -23.13
CA THR A 100 -5.88 9.65 -24.03
C THR A 100 -6.57 8.43 -23.41
N LEU A 101 -6.41 8.21 -22.11
CA LEU A 101 -7.08 7.14 -21.38
C LEU A 101 -8.60 7.36 -21.33
N LYS A 102 -9.04 8.62 -21.18
CA LYS A 102 -10.45 9.01 -21.24
C LYS A 102 -11.07 8.66 -22.60
N LEU A 103 -10.36 8.92 -23.70
CA LEU A 103 -10.80 8.52 -25.04
C LEU A 103 -10.91 7.00 -25.19
N TYR A 104 -9.94 6.25 -24.65
CA TYR A 104 -9.98 4.79 -24.63
C TYR A 104 -11.19 4.25 -23.84
N VAL A 105 -11.43 4.74 -22.62
CA VAL A 105 -12.58 4.34 -21.80
C VAL A 105 -13.90 4.68 -22.49
N SER A 106 -13.99 5.85 -23.13
CA SER A 106 -15.17 6.24 -23.91
C SER A 106 -15.43 5.29 -25.09
N ALA A 107 -14.39 4.86 -25.80
CA ALA A 107 -14.50 3.86 -26.87
C ALA A 107 -14.91 2.48 -26.34
N ALA A 108 -14.32 2.05 -25.22
CA ALA A 108 -14.67 0.77 -24.57
C ALA A 108 -16.15 0.74 -24.15
N SER A 109 -16.70 1.86 -23.69
CA SER A 109 -18.12 1.96 -23.29
C SER A 109 -19.12 1.80 -24.45
N THR A 110 -18.70 1.96 -25.71
CA THR A 110 -19.58 1.77 -26.88
C THR A 110 -19.43 0.41 -27.53
N GLY A 111 -18.39 -0.36 -27.20
CA GLY A 111 -18.11 -1.65 -27.84
C GLY A 111 -17.65 -1.55 -29.30
N ASP A 112 -17.26 -0.36 -29.77
CA ASP A 112 -16.73 -0.18 -31.13
C ASP A 112 -15.28 -0.66 -31.17
N THR A 113 -15.08 -1.92 -31.57
CA THR A 113 -13.77 -2.58 -31.54
C THR A 113 -12.72 -1.91 -32.41
N GLN A 114 -13.11 -1.25 -33.51
CA GLN A 114 -12.17 -0.50 -34.35
C GLN A 114 -11.72 0.77 -33.63
N ASN A 115 -12.64 1.52 -33.04
CA ASN A 115 -12.30 2.70 -32.24
C ASN A 115 -11.48 2.32 -30.99
N MET A 116 -11.86 1.25 -30.29
CA MET A 116 -11.11 0.74 -29.13
C MET A 116 -9.67 0.38 -29.50
N MET A 117 -9.46 -0.29 -30.65
CA MET A 117 -8.12 -0.55 -31.17
C MET A 117 -7.34 0.74 -31.41
N MET A 118 -7.93 1.72 -32.12
CA MET A 118 -7.25 2.98 -32.44
C MET A 118 -6.87 3.75 -31.18
N GLN A 119 -7.79 3.87 -30.22
CA GLN A 119 -7.53 4.56 -28.96
C GLN A 119 -6.51 3.83 -28.11
N PHE A 120 -6.54 2.49 -28.06
CA PHE A 120 -5.50 1.73 -27.38
C PHE A 120 -4.10 2.03 -27.94
N VAL A 121 -3.93 1.97 -29.26
CA VAL A 121 -2.63 2.22 -29.91
C VAL A 121 -2.13 3.63 -29.59
N ALA A 122 -3.00 4.63 -29.65
CA ALA A 122 -2.67 6.02 -29.33
C ALA A 122 -2.26 6.19 -27.85
N THR A 123 -3.04 5.63 -26.92
CA THR A 123 -2.78 5.72 -25.48
C THR A 123 -1.50 4.97 -25.10
N ASN A 124 -1.31 3.75 -25.62
CA ASN A 124 -0.10 2.95 -25.40
C ASN A 124 1.16 3.69 -25.91
N THR A 125 1.09 4.30 -27.10
CA THR A 125 2.22 5.09 -27.64
C THR A 125 2.59 6.25 -26.72
N SER A 126 1.60 6.98 -26.22
CA SER A 126 1.80 8.09 -25.26
C SER A 126 2.41 7.61 -23.95
N MET A 127 1.95 6.49 -23.40
CA MET A 127 2.47 5.92 -22.16
C MET A 127 3.91 5.39 -22.34
N VAL A 128 4.22 4.72 -23.45
CA VAL A 128 5.60 4.29 -23.77
C VAL A 128 6.55 5.48 -23.80
N ALA A 129 6.16 6.60 -24.44
CA ALA A 129 6.97 7.81 -24.46
C ALA A 129 7.15 8.40 -23.05
N ALA A 130 6.07 8.51 -22.27
CA ALA A 130 6.12 9.05 -20.92
C ALA A 130 6.96 8.20 -19.96
N SER A 131 6.96 6.87 -20.12
CA SER A 131 7.66 5.94 -19.22
C SER A 131 9.14 6.29 -19.00
N ARG A 132 9.82 6.82 -20.02
CA ARG A 132 11.24 7.19 -19.97
C ARG A 132 11.50 8.41 -19.09
N GLU A 133 10.56 9.36 -19.06
CA GLU A 133 10.68 10.59 -18.27
C GLU A 133 10.60 10.30 -16.77
N PHE A 134 9.78 9.32 -16.38
CA PHE A 134 9.68 8.84 -15.01
C PHE A 134 10.91 8.06 -14.52
N ARG A 135 11.87 7.78 -15.41
CA ARG A 135 13.09 7.01 -15.13
C ARG A 135 14.36 7.84 -15.22
N ASN A 136 14.25 9.15 -14.99
CA ASN A 136 15.40 10.03 -14.98
C ASN A 136 16.46 9.55 -13.96
N PRO A 137 17.70 9.24 -14.40
CA PRO A 137 18.76 8.71 -13.55
C PRO A 137 19.15 9.63 -12.38
N ASP A 138 18.98 10.95 -12.54
CA ASP A 138 19.40 11.93 -11.53
C ASP A 138 18.45 11.97 -10.31
N PHE A 139 17.24 11.45 -10.46
CA PHE A 139 16.16 11.56 -9.46
C PHE A 139 15.49 10.22 -9.15
N GLN A 140 16.12 9.09 -9.50
CA GLN A 140 15.50 7.76 -9.49
C GLN A 140 14.76 7.44 -8.18
N TRP A 141 15.41 7.58 -7.02
CA TRP A 141 14.77 7.29 -5.73
C TRP A 141 13.57 8.19 -5.44
N LYS A 142 13.66 9.48 -5.79
CA LYS A 142 12.60 10.47 -5.54
C LYS A 142 11.38 10.27 -6.44
N ILE A 143 11.60 9.91 -7.70
CA ILE A 143 10.55 9.79 -8.72
C ILE A 143 9.99 8.37 -8.81
N ALA A 144 10.74 7.34 -8.42
CA ALA A 144 10.30 5.95 -8.52
C ALA A 144 8.91 5.67 -7.90
N PRO A 145 8.48 6.32 -6.80
CA PRO A 145 7.09 6.19 -6.32
C PRO A 145 6.04 6.72 -7.31
N LEU A 146 6.32 7.83 -8.02
CA LEU A 146 5.44 8.33 -9.09
C LEU A 146 5.45 7.38 -10.30
N PHE A 147 6.64 6.85 -10.65
CA PHE A 147 6.74 5.79 -11.66
C PHE A 147 5.92 4.55 -11.26
N ALA A 148 5.93 4.15 -9.99
CA ALA A 148 5.19 2.99 -9.51
C ALA A 148 3.67 3.15 -9.70
N VAL A 149 3.14 4.37 -9.50
CA VAL A 149 1.74 4.70 -9.82
C VAL A 149 1.49 4.68 -11.33
N PHE A 150 2.35 5.33 -12.11
CA PHE A 150 2.29 5.32 -13.58
C PHE A 150 2.33 3.90 -14.18
N ALA A 151 3.16 3.02 -13.60
CA ALA A 151 3.28 1.64 -14.00
C ALA A 151 1.93 0.92 -13.92
N GLN A 152 1.10 1.23 -12.92
CA GLN A 152 -0.22 0.62 -12.80
C GLN A 152 -1.15 1.03 -13.93
N LEU A 153 -1.14 2.32 -14.30
CA LEU A 153 -1.94 2.84 -15.42
C LEU A 153 -1.62 2.13 -16.73
N HIS A 154 -0.34 1.99 -17.02
CA HIS A 154 0.10 1.35 -18.27
C HIS A 154 -0.21 -0.16 -18.26
N MET A 155 0.04 -0.83 -17.13
CA MET A 155 -0.23 -2.26 -17.02
C MET A 155 -1.72 -2.59 -17.10
N VAL A 156 -2.60 -1.74 -16.55
CA VAL A 156 -4.06 -1.89 -16.70
C VAL A 156 -4.46 -1.84 -18.18
N LEU A 157 -3.94 -0.88 -18.94
CA LEU A 157 -4.23 -0.75 -20.38
C LEU A 157 -3.75 -1.96 -21.18
N LEU A 158 -2.51 -2.40 -20.93
CA LEU A 158 -1.89 -3.54 -21.63
C LEU A 158 -2.59 -4.86 -21.29
N ARG A 159 -2.93 -5.07 -20.01
CA ARG A 159 -3.68 -6.25 -19.55
C ARG A 159 -5.04 -6.31 -20.22
N ASP A 160 -5.74 -5.18 -20.34
CA ASP A 160 -7.07 -5.14 -20.93
C ASP A 160 -7.07 -5.60 -22.40
N VAL A 161 -6.14 -5.09 -23.22
CA VAL A 161 -5.99 -5.55 -24.61
C VAL A 161 -5.51 -6.98 -24.70
N ALA A 162 -4.60 -7.42 -23.84
CA ALA A 162 -4.13 -8.81 -23.89
C ALA A 162 -5.26 -9.80 -23.60
N LEU A 163 -6.16 -9.51 -22.65
CA LEU A 163 -7.23 -10.42 -22.24
C LEU A 163 -8.48 -10.31 -23.11
N ASN A 164 -8.82 -9.11 -23.58
CA ASN A 164 -10.09 -8.85 -24.27
C ASN A 164 -9.93 -8.46 -25.74
N GLY A 165 -8.70 -8.20 -26.19
CA GLY A 165 -8.42 -7.62 -27.50
C GLY A 165 -8.49 -8.61 -28.66
N LYS A 166 -8.48 -9.93 -28.42
CA LYS A 166 -8.26 -10.93 -29.48
C LYS A 166 -9.18 -10.76 -30.71
N ASP A 167 -10.44 -10.42 -30.47
CA ASP A 167 -11.47 -10.33 -31.50
C ASP A 167 -11.70 -8.89 -32.02
N TRP A 168 -10.80 -7.95 -31.71
CA TRP A 168 -10.84 -6.62 -32.30
C TRP A 168 -10.21 -6.62 -33.71
N SER A 169 -10.32 -5.51 -34.43
CA SER A 169 -10.03 -5.39 -35.87
C SER A 169 -8.55 -5.46 -36.30
N TRP A 170 -7.65 -6.04 -35.48
CA TRP A 170 -6.25 -6.29 -35.84
C TRP A 170 -6.03 -7.73 -36.36
N ASN A 171 -4.94 -7.93 -37.11
CA ASN A 171 -4.52 -9.29 -37.47
C ASN A 171 -3.90 -10.03 -36.27
N ALA A 172 -3.94 -11.37 -36.31
CA ALA A 172 -3.50 -12.22 -35.19
C ALA A 172 -2.05 -11.95 -34.73
N LYS A 173 -1.11 -11.72 -35.66
CA LYS A 173 0.29 -11.44 -35.32
C LYS A 173 0.47 -10.13 -34.56
N VAL A 174 -0.31 -9.11 -34.91
CA VAL A 174 -0.30 -7.82 -34.22
C VAL A 174 -0.83 -7.99 -32.79
N TYR A 175 -1.95 -8.71 -32.62
CA TYR A 175 -2.46 -9.03 -31.29
C TYR A 175 -1.45 -9.80 -30.44
N GLU A 176 -0.84 -10.87 -30.98
CA GLU A 176 0.21 -11.64 -30.28
C GLU A 176 1.39 -10.76 -29.84
N SER A 177 1.75 -9.76 -30.65
CA SER A 177 2.81 -8.81 -30.28
C SER A 177 2.43 -7.93 -29.08
N TYR A 178 1.15 -7.57 -28.92
CA TYR A 178 0.68 -6.82 -27.76
C TYR A 178 0.56 -7.69 -26.51
N VAL A 179 0.16 -8.96 -26.64
CA VAL A 179 0.21 -9.91 -25.52
C VAL A 179 1.63 -10.05 -25.00
N LYS A 180 2.61 -10.21 -25.91
CA LYS A 180 4.03 -10.24 -25.53
C LYS A 180 4.49 -8.93 -24.92
N LEU A 181 4.11 -7.78 -25.51
CA LEU A 181 4.45 -6.46 -24.99
C LEU A 181 3.97 -6.29 -23.54
N ALA A 182 2.77 -6.77 -23.20
CA ALA A 182 2.24 -6.70 -21.84
C ALA A 182 3.13 -7.43 -20.84
N THR A 183 3.52 -8.67 -21.14
CA THR A 183 4.43 -9.45 -20.30
C THR A 183 5.82 -8.83 -20.22
N ASP A 184 6.41 -8.42 -21.35
CA ASP A 184 7.73 -7.78 -21.39
C ASP A 184 7.74 -6.48 -20.58
N THR A 185 6.65 -5.68 -20.66
CA THR A 185 6.49 -4.44 -19.88
C THR A 185 6.34 -4.71 -18.39
N ALA A 186 5.58 -5.73 -17.99
CA ALA A 186 5.44 -6.11 -16.58
C ALA A 186 6.80 -6.48 -15.97
N GLN A 187 7.62 -7.24 -16.71
CA GLN A 187 8.96 -7.64 -16.30
C GLN A 187 9.91 -6.44 -16.21
N ASP A 188 9.96 -5.59 -17.24
CA ASP A 188 10.78 -4.37 -17.25
C ASP A 188 10.41 -3.42 -16.11
N TYR A 189 9.11 -3.21 -15.86
CA TYR A 189 8.63 -2.30 -14.82
C TYR A 189 8.95 -2.85 -13.44
N GLY A 190 8.75 -4.15 -13.22
CA GLY A 190 9.15 -4.82 -11.99
C GLY A 190 10.66 -4.74 -11.74
N GLN A 191 11.46 -5.01 -12.76
CA GLN A 191 12.92 -4.95 -12.68
C GLN A 191 13.41 -3.53 -12.35
N TYR A 192 12.86 -2.50 -13.01
CA TYR A 192 13.22 -1.12 -12.71
C TYR A 192 12.94 -0.74 -11.24
N LEU A 193 11.79 -1.13 -10.69
CA LEU A 193 11.46 -0.88 -9.28
C LEU A 193 12.44 -1.60 -8.34
N ASP A 194 12.80 -2.84 -8.67
CA ASP A 194 13.78 -3.64 -7.92
C ASP A 194 15.19 -2.99 -7.99
N ASP A 195 15.61 -2.52 -9.17
CA ASP A 195 16.91 -1.88 -9.40
C ASP A 195 17.05 -0.56 -8.63
N VAL A 196 16.02 0.30 -8.67
CA VAL A 196 16.04 1.56 -7.90
C VAL A 196 16.12 1.30 -6.40
N ALA A 197 15.37 0.32 -5.90
CA ALA A 197 15.45 -0.07 -4.50
C ALA A 197 16.85 -0.60 -4.13
N GLN A 198 17.48 -1.40 -4.99
CA GLN A 198 18.83 -1.90 -4.79
C GLN A 198 19.88 -0.79 -4.84
N ALA A 199 19.76 0.15 -5.77
CA ALA A 199 20.66 1.29 -5.90
C ALA A 199 20.60 2.18 -4.65
N GLU A 200 19.41 2.48 -4.14
CA GLU A 200 19.25 3.25 -2.91
C GLU A 200 19.79 2.49 -1.69
N ARG A 201 19.51 1.18 -1.60
CA ARG A 201 20.10 0.34 -0.55
C ARG A 201 21.62 0.40 -0.58
N LYS A 202 22.25 0.32 -1.76
CA LYS A 202 23.69 0.40 -1.93
C LYS A 202 24.23 1.76 -1.48
N ARG A 203 23.56 2.86 -1.87
CA ARG A 203 23.91 4.22 -1.46
C ARG A 203 23.87 4.38 0.07
N LEU A 204 22.82 3.86 0.71
CA LEU A 204 22.70 3.88 2.17
C LEU A 204 23.74 2.98 2.85
N ALA A 205 24.10 1.85 2.25
CA ALA A 205 25.08 0.92 2.82
C ALA A 205 26.44 1.58 3.09
N GLU A 206 26.82 2.61 2.32
CA GLU A 206 28.07 3.38 2.54
C GLU A 206 28.11 4.10 3.90
N GLN A 207 26.94 4.42 4.46
CA GLN A 207 26.78 5.10 5.74
C GLN A 207 26.20 4.20 6.83
N ALA A 208 25.99 2.92 6.51
CA ALA A 208 25.40 1.97 7.45
C ALA A 208 26.35 1.74 8.64
N PRO A 209 25.81 1.62 9.87
CA PRO A 209 26.63 1.32 11.03
C PRO A 209 27.28 -0.06 10.88
N THR A 210 28.59 -0.14 11.08
CA THR A 210 29.38 -1.39 11.01
C THR A 210 29.22 -2.27 12.24
N SER A 211 28.49 -1.79 13.25
CA SER A 211 28.20 -2.48 14.50
C SER A 211 26.78 -2.15 14.95
N PRO A 212 26.07 -3.09 15.58
CA PRO A 212 24.73 -2.84 16.13
C PRO A 212 24.73 -1.81 17.29
N GLY A 213 25.91 -1.33 17.72
CA GLY A 213 26.06 -0.29 18.74
C GLY A 213 25.96 -0.84 20.17
N GLN A 214 26.10 0.03 21.16
CA GLN A 214 26.04 -0.34 22.59
C GLN A 214 24.72 -1.05 22.92
N HIS A 215 23.60 -0.48 22.45
CA HIS A 215 22.24 -1.01 22.67
C HIS A 215 21.80 -2.07 21.69
N ARG A 216 22.67 -2.38 20.75
CA ARG A 216 22.51 -3.44 19.77
C ARG A 216 21.28 -3.29 18.83
N THR A 217 20.70 -2.10 18.72
CA THR A 217 19.53 -1.81 17.86
C THR A 217 19.85 -0.92 16.66
N ASN A 218 21.09 -0.43 16.55
CA ASN A 218 21.45 0.62 15.58
C ASN A 218 21.28 0.16 14.13
N ILE A 219 21.67 -1.07 13.78
CA ILE A 219 21.57 -1.59 12.40
C ILE A 219 20.10 -1.68 11.96
N HIS A 220 19.23 -2.28 12.78
CA HIS A 220 17.80 -2.35 12.46
C HIS A 220 17.17 -0.97 12.35
N ASN A 221 17.39 -0.11 13.34
CA ASN A 221 16.82 1.24 13.34
C ASN A 221 17.34 2.10 12.17
N TYR A 222 18.56 1.84 11.70
CA TYR A 222 19.12 2.47 10.50
C TYR A 222 18.38 2.02 9.23
N TRP A 223 18.18 0.71 9.06
CA TRP A 223 17.56 0.16 7.85
C TRP A 223 16.03 0.24 7.86
N GLN A 224 15.40 0.41 9.02
CA GLN A 224 13.95 0.36 9.16
C GLN A 224 13.20 1.42 8.33
N PRO A 225 13.61 2.70 8.30
CA PRO A 225 12.97 3.70 7.45
C PRO A 225 13.05 3.35 5.96
N PHE A 226 14.21 2.85 5.51
CA PHE A 226 14.39 2.40 4.12
C PHE A 226 13.47 1.21 3.80
N ALA A 227 13.41 0.20 4.68
CA ALA A 227 12.53 -0.96 4.47
C ALA A 227 11.05 -0.54 4.40
N TRP A 228 10.62 0.39 5.26
CA TRP A 228 9.28 0.96 5.19
C TRP A 228 9.03 1.62 3.84
N GLN A 229 9.87 2.58 3.44
CA GLN A 229 9.73 3.33 2.19
C GLN A 229 9.72 2.39 0.98
N ARG A 230 10.71 1.49 0.88
CA ARG A 230 10.82 0.49 -0.20
C ARG A 230 9.54 -0.32 -0.32
N ILE A 231 9.01 -0.85 0.78
CA ILE A 231 7.83 -1.73 0.75
C ILE A 231 6.59 -0.94 0.33
N THR A 232 6.30 0.17 1.03
CA THR A 232 5.04 0.89 0.82
C THR A 232 4.99 1.70 -0.47
N LEU A 233 6.14 2.13 -0.99
CA LEU A 233 6.22 2.98 -2.19
C LEU A 233 6.62 2.23 -3.46
N LEU A 234 7.27 1.07 -3.36
CA LEU A 234 7.76 0.32 -4.52
C LEU A 234 7.28 -1.14 -4.51
N SER A 235 7.59 -1.92 -3.48
CA SER A 235 7.35 -3.37 -3.51
C SER A 235 5.87 -3.75 -3.53
N ASP A 236 5.00 -3.02 -2.84
CA ASP A 236 3.55 -3.22 -2.94
C ASP A 236 3.04 -3.03 -4.39
N PHE A 237 3.56 -2.02 -5.10
CA PHE A 237 3.22 -1.76 -6.51
C PHE A 237 3.85 -2.77 -7.46
N ARG A 238 5.05 -3.25 -7.13
CA ARG A 238 5.75 -4.32 -7.86
C ARG A 238 5.00 -5.65 -7.80
N VAL A 239 4.32 -5.95 -6.69
CA VAL A 239 3.38 -7.08 -6.56
C VAL A 239 2.19 -6.90 -7.51
N LEU A 240 1.60 -5.71 -7.56
CA LEU A 240 0.47 -5.42 -8.45
C LEU A 240 0.86 -5.50 -9.94
N VAL A 241 2.04 -4.99 -10.32
CA VAL A 241 2.57 -5.12 -11.69
C VAL A 241 2.71 -6.59 -12.09
N ALA A 242 3.28 -7.42 -11.21
CA ALA A 242 3.41 -8.85 -11.47
C ALA A 242 2.03 -9.52 -11.61
N ALA A 243 1.09 -9.21 -10.72
CA ALA A 243 -0.27 -9.73 -10.76
C ALA A 243 -1.04 -9.33 -12.04
N MET A 244 -0.67 -8.20 -12.66
CA MET A 244 -1.27 -7.73 -13.90
C MET A 244 -0.72 -8.39 -15.17
N ASP A 245 0.35 -9.19 -15.12
CA ASP A 245 0.83 -9.93 -16.29
C ASP A 245 -0.29 -10.86 -16.82
N PRO A 246 -0.82 -10.63 -18.02
CA PRO A 246 -1.97 -11.36 -18.55
C PRO A 246 -1.63 -12.81 -18.93
N VAL A 247 -0.36 -13.12 -19.18
CA VAL A 247 0.07 -14.48 -19.55
C VAL A 247 0.23 -15.33 -18.31
N THR A 248 0.87 -14.79 -17.26
CA THR A 248 1.03 -15.49 -15.99
C THR A 248 -0.29 -15.56 -15.21
N HIS A 249 -1.15 -14.55 -15.33
CA HIS A 249 -2.40 -14.42 -14.59
C HIS A 249 -3.58 -14.02 -15.49
N PRO A 250 -4.10 -14.94 -16.33
CA PRO A 250 -5.21 -14.65 -17.25
C PRO A 250 -6.59 -14.52 -16.58
N GLY A 251 -6.74 -14.97 -15.34
CA GLY A 251 -7.99 -14.92 -14.58
C GLY A 251 -7.91 -14.07 -13.31
N PRO A 252 -8.92 -14.18 -12.43
CA PRO A 252 -8.92 -13.53 -11.12
C PRO A 252 -7.70 -13.89 -10.26
N VAL A 253 -7.14 -12.89 -9.57
CA VAL A 253 -5.99 -13.00 -8.68
C VAL A 253 -6.40 -12.54 -7.27
N HIS A 254 -6.39 -13.48 -6.31
CA HIS A 254 -6.73 -13.20 -4.91
C HIS A 254 -5.53 -13.30 -3.96
N ASP A 255 -4.49 -14.05 -4.32
CA ASP A 255 -3.27 -14.16 -3.52
C ASP A 255 -2.25 -13.11 -3.97
N LEU A 256 -2.15 -12.04 -3.20
CA LEU A 256 -1.20 -10.96 -3.42
C LEU A 256 -0.15 -10.98 -2.29
N PRO A 257 1.08 -11.42 -2.57
CA PRO A 257 2.08 -11.72 -1.54
C PRO A 257 2.80 -10.46 -1.04
N TYR A 258 2.05 -9.52 -0.44
CA TYR A 258 2.64 -8.32 0.17
C TYR A 258 3.63 -8.67 1.28
N GLU A 259 4.75 -7.95 1.30
CA GLU A 259 5.72 -8.01 2.38
C GLU A 259 5.16 -7.35 3.64
N ASP A 260 5.63 -7.74 4.83
CA ASP A 260 5.32 -7.04 6.08
C ASP A 260 6.29 -5.88 6.32
N VAL A 261 5.79 -4.83 6.96
CA VAL A 261 6.60 -3.69 7.42
C VAL A 261 6.80 -3.82 8.93
N TYR A 262 7.95 -3.40 9.45
CA TYR A 262 8.27 -3.49 10.87
C TYR A 262 8.55 -2.13 11.48
N SER A 263 8.21 -1.95 12.77
CA SER A 263 8.52 -0.76 13.54
C SER A 263 10.02 -0.62 13.82
N LYS A 264 10.44 0.56 14.28
CA LYS A 264 11.71 0.69 15.02
C LYS A 264 11.73 -0.29 16.21
N ALA A 265 12.92 -0.59 16.69
CA ALA A 265 13.10 -1.31 17.95
C ALA A 265 12.75 -0.40 19.13
N TYR A 266 11.91 -0.89 20.04
CA TYR A 266 11.58 -0.24 21.31
C TYR A 266 12.29 -0.96 22.45
N GLY A 267 13.13 -0.25 23.20
CA GLY A 267 14.00 -0.81 24.24
C GLY A 267 15.42 -1.08 23.73
N THR A 268 16.18 -1.91 24.44
CA THR A 268 17.57 -2.27 24.11
C THR A 268 17.75 -3.78 24.02
N ALA A 269 18.72 -4.19 23.21
CA ALA A 269 19.09 -5.60 23.07
C ALA A 269 20.44 -5.91 23.74
N ASP A 270 20.74 -5.26 24.87
CA ASP A 270 22.05 -5.28 25.55
C ASP A 270 22.53 -6.69 25.93
N ASN A 271 21.62 -7.57 26.36
CA ASN A 271 21.96 -8.93 26.84
C ASN A 271 21.72 -10.01 25.79
N TRP A 272 21.87 -9.61 24.53
CA TRP A 272 21.99 -10.37 23.30
C TRP A 272 22.33 -11.85 23.46
N ASP A 273 21.44 -12.70 22.95
CA ASP A 273 21.69 -14.13 22.75
C ASP A 273 21.95 -14.45 21.26
N ASN A 274 22.18 -15.72 20.94
CA ASN A 274 22.41 -16.16 19.57
C ASN A 274 21.22 -15.87 18.64
N THR A 275 20.00 -15.74 19.20
CA THR A 275 18.77 -15.45 18.46
C THR A 275 18.70 -13.96 18.10
N ALA A 276 18.97 -13.06 19.06
CA ALA A 276 19.12 -11.62 18.82
C ALA A 276 20.21 -11.32 17.77
N ARG A 277 21.29 -12.13 17.75
CA ARG A 277 22.38 -12.01 16.76
C ARG A 277 21.90 -12.17 15.34
N GLY A 278 21.09 -13.18 15.06
CA GLY A 278 20.61 -13.45 13.71
C GLY A 278 19.60 -12.41 13.22
N TRP A 279 18.91 -11.70 14.12
CA TRP A 279 17.81 -10.81 13.76
C TRP A 279 18.21 -9.35 13.63
N ALA A 280 19.37 -8.97 14.16
CA ALA A 280 19.86 -7.61 14.09
C ALA A 280 20.73 -7.30 12.86
N ASP A 281 21.00 -8.29 12.01
CA ASP A 281 21.73 -8.12 10.74
C ASP A 281 20.83 -7.57 9.61
N GLY A 282 19.72 -6.89 9.94
CA GLY A 282 18.77 -6.29 9.01
C GLY A 282 17.51 -5.79 9.72
N VAL A 283 16.42 -5.61 8.96
CA VAL A 283 15.08 -5.23 9.50
C VAL A 283 14.13 -6.44 9.55
N THR A 284 14.66 -7.65 9.41
CA THR A 284 13.85 -8.86 9.31
C THR A 284 13.47 -9.37 10.68
N THR A 285 12.22 -9.82 10.83
CA THR A 285 11.79 -10.56 12.02
C THR A 285 11.39 -11.99 11.65
N PRO A 286 11.37 -12.93 12.60
CA PRO A 286 11.04 -14.32 12.32
C PRO A 286 9.63 -14.52 11.81
N PHE A 287 8.72 -13.60 12.09
CA PHE A 287 7.29 -13.78 11.92
C PHE A 287 6.81 -12.87 10.80
N ALA A 288 6.33 -13.48 9.71
CA ALA A 288 5.83 -12.73 8.56
C ALA A 288 4.57 -13.36 7.97
N ARG A 289 3.75 -12.55 7.30
CA ARG A 289 2.59 -12.93 6.51
C ARG A 289 1.59 -13.82 7.28
N PRO A 290 1.13 -13.42 8.47
CA PRO A 290 0.00 -14.09 9.11
C PRO A 290 -1.27 -13.96 8.26
N LEU A 291 -2.18 -14.92 8.40
CA LEU A 291 -3.48 -14.92 7.69
C LEU A 291 -4.62 -14.38 8.55
N ALA A 292 -4.40 -14.23 9.86
CA ALA A 292 -5.33 -13.61 10.78
C ALA A 292 -4.58 -12.86 11.88
N ASN A 293 -5.29 -11.98 12.59
CA ASN A 293 -4.79 -11.40 13.82
C ASN A 293 -4.56 -12.46 14.92
N PRO A 294 -3.75 -12.15 15.94
CA PRO A 294 -3.70 -12.99 17.14
C PRO A 294 -5.10 -13.12 17.75
N SER A 295 -5.46 -14.32 18.20
CA SER A 295 -6.71 -14.57 18.96
C SER A 295 -6.52 -14.37 20.45
N SER A 296 -5.31 -14.60 20.96
CA SER A 296 -4.98 -14.34 22.36
C SER A 296 -3.48 -14.16 22.56
N ILE A 297 -3.11 -13.42 23.60
CA ILE A 297 -1.72 -13.24 24.03
C ILE A 297 -1.62 -13.67 25.49
N TYR A 298 -0.89 -14.74 25.74
CA TYR A 298 -0.54 -15.21 27.08
C TYR A 298 0.77 -14.54 27.52
N ILE A 299 0.80 -14.04 28.75
CA ILE A 299 1.92 -13.28 29.30
C ILE A 299 2.21 -13.79 30.70
N GLU A 300 3.48 -14.05 30.99
CA GLU A 300 3.98 -14.18 32.36
C GLU A 300 4.78 -12.93 32.73
N TYR A 301 4.50 -12.34 33.89
CA TYR A 301 5.10 -11.10 34.34
C TYR A 301 6.07 -11.30 35.49
N PHE A 302 6.97 -10.33 35.61
CA PHE A 302 7.68 -10.03 36.83
C PHE A 302 7.79 -8.50 36.94
N ASN A 303 7.43 -7.94 38.09
CA ASN A 303 7.41 -6.48 38.30
C ASN A 303 6.65 -5.69 37.22
N GLY A 304 5.52 -6.24 36.73
CA GLY A 304 4.68 -5.59 35.72
C GLY A 304 5.21 -5.61 34.29
N THR A 305 6.36 -6.25 34.04
CA THR A 305 6.97 -6.42 32.72
C THR A 305 6.98 -7.89 32.26
N PRO A 306 6.88 -8.17 30.95
CA PRO A 306 6.81 -9.55 30.47
C PRO A 306 8.14 -10.30 30.58
N ARG A 307 8.06 -11.60 30.90
CA ARG A 307 9.17 -12.59 30.82
C ARG A 307 8.86 -13.78 29.91
N VAL A 308 7.58 -14.08 29.73
CA VAL A 308 7.06 -14.98 28.69
C VAL A 308 5.95 -14.24 27.96
N VAL A 309 5.96 -14.30 26.63
CA VAL A 309 4.85 -13.84 25.81
C VAL A 309 4.64 -14.86 24.70
N ASP A 310 3.49 -15.52 24.74
CA ASP A 310 3.04 -16.46 23.72
C ASP A 310 1.85 -15.86 22.99
N VAL A 311 2.04 -15.57 21.71
CA VAL A 311 1.01 -15.03 20.82
C VAL A 311 0.36 -16.21 20.10
N ARG A 312 -0.96 -16.37 20.27
CA ARG A 312 -1.74 -17.42 19.63
C ARG A 312 -2.60 -16.84 18.53
N TYR A 313 -2.72 -17.59 17.45
CA TYR A 313 -3.53 -17.30 16.27
C TYR A 313 -4.59 -18.39 16.10
N PRO A 314 -5.65 -18.14 15.31
CA PRO A 314 -6.55 -19.20 14.87
C PRO A 314 -5.79 -20.33 14.14
N SER A 315 -6.36 -21.53 14.15
CA SER A 315 -5.76 -22.73 13.57
C SER A 315 -5.34 -22.53 12.11
N ALA A 316 -4.08 -22.84 11.79
CA ALA A 316 -3.43 -22.64 10.51
C ALA A 316 -3.39 -21.19 9.99
N MET A 317 -3.63 -20.19 10.84
CA MET A 317 -3.71 -18.77 10.43
C MET A 317 -2.56 -17.91 10.96
N GLY A 318 -1.68 -18.45 11.81
CA GLY A 318 -0.58 -17.67 12.37
C GLY A 318 0.52 -17.35 11.34
N PRO A 319 1.63 -16.71 11.75
CA PRO A 319 2.66 -16.26 10.84
C PRO A 319 3.48 -17.41 10.28
N THR A 320 4.12 -17.14 9.16
CA THR A 320 5.22 -17.94 8.62
C THR A 320 6.47 -17.62 9.42
N VAL A 321 7.11 -18.66 9.98
CA VAL A 321 8.39 -18.53 10.69
C VAL A 321 9.55 -18.73 9.72
N PHE A 322 10.71 -18.09 9.94
CA PHE A 322 11.95 -18.38 9.21
C PHE A 322 12.12 -19.88 8.92
N GLY A 323 12.27 -20.23 7.65
CA GLY A 323 12.19 -21.63 7.17
C GLY A 323 10.84 -22.02 6.55
N GLY A 324 9.88 -21.09 6.46
CA GLY A 324 8.67 -21.21 5.65
C GLY A 324 7.49 -21.94 6.30
N ARG A 325 7.65 -22.44 7.52
CA ARG A 325 6.57 -23.15 8.22
C ARG A 325 5.64 -22.18 8.93
N ARG A 326 4.33 -22.33 8.71
CA ARG A 326 3.29 -21.61 9.46
C ARG A 326 3.09 -22.21 10.85
N THR A 327 2.90 -21.38 11.85
CA THR A 327 2.63 -21.81 13.24
C THR A 327 1.52 -20.97 13.86
N ASP A 328 0.70 -21.61 14.70
CA ASP A 328 -0.43 -20.95 15.36
C ASP A 328 -0.08 -20.38 16.73
N VAL A 329 1.08 -20.78 17.27
CA VAL A 329 1.60 -20.25 18.53
C VAL A 329 3.05 -19.85 18.32
N VAL A 330 3.36 -18.60 18.66
CA VAL A 330 4.71 -18.06 18.65
C VAL A 330 5.09 -17.56 20.03
N GLY A 331 6.14 -18.14 20.60
CA GLY A 331 6.82 -17.56 21.75
C GLY A 331 7.73 -16.45 21.25
N ILE A 332 7.41 -15.21 21.59
CA ILE A 332 8.08 -14.05 20.98
C ILE A 332 9.28 -13.56 21.78
N ILE A 333 9.48 -14.04 23.02
CA ILE A 333 10.63 -13.73 23.88
C ILE A 333 11.75 -14.76 23.72
N ALA A 334 12.93 -14.28 23.34
CA ALA A 334 14.13 -15.09 23.38
C ALA A 334 14.55 -15.43 24.83
N ASN A 335 14.99 -16.67 25.06
CA ASN A 335 15.44 -17.17 26.37
C ASN A 335 14.42 -17.00 27.52
N ARG A 336 13.14 -17.34 27.34
CA ARG A 336 12.10 -17.28 28.40
C ARG A 336 12.58 -17.63 29.83
N ALA A 337 12.10 -16.89 30.82
CA ALA A 337 12.14 -17.29 32.23
C ALA A 337 10.74 -17.22 32.83
N PRO A 338 10.45 -18.04 33.86
CA PRO A 338 9.17 -17.98 34.54
C PRO A 338 8.88 -16.58 35.09
N GLY A 339 7.65 -16.13 34.88
CA GLY A 339 7.08 -15.04 35.65
C GLY A 339 6.55 -15.54 36.99
N VAL A 340 6.05 -14.59 37.79
CA VAL A 340 5.35 -14.84 39.06
C VAL A 340 3.85 -14.58 38.95
N GLU A 341 3.43 -13.84 37.92
CA GLU A 341 2.04 -13.54 37.60
C GLU A 341 1.75 -13.91 36.16
N THR A 342 0.51 -14.27 35.84
CA THR A 342 0.10 -14.66 34.49
C THR A 342 -1.15 -13.93 34.06
N ARG A 343 -1.27 -13.60 32.77
CA ARG A 343 -2.50 -13.08 32.17
C ARG A 343 -2.64 -13.56 30.74
N THR A 344 -3.88 -13.80 30.33
CA THR A 344 -4.21 -13.96 28.92
C THR A 344 -5.11 -12.81 28.50
N VAL A 345 -4.72 -12.13 27.44
CA VAL A 345 -5.53 -11.10 26.79
C VAL A 345 -6.15 -11.72 25.54
N THR A 346 -7.47 -11.84 25.51
CA THR A 346 -8.22 -12.27 24.33
C THR A 346 -8.41 -11.08 23.39
N ILE A 347 -8.19 -11.30 22.10
CA ILE A 347 -8.42 -10.30 21.06
C ILE A 347 -9.69 -10.71 20.31
N PRO A 348 -10.70 -9.82 20.21
CA PRO A 348 -11.92 -10.14 19.48
C PRO A 348 -11.61 -10.35 18.00
N ALA A 349 -12.37 -11.24 17.35
CA ALA A 349 -12.24 -11.45 15.93
C ALA A 349 -12.62 -10.16 15.15
N PRO A 350 -11.94 -9.88 14.02
CA PRO A 350 -12.35 -8.80 13.14
C PRO A 350 -13.79 -8.99 12.63
N VAL A 351 -14.48 -7.88 12.38
CA VAL A 351 -15.85 -7.88 11.85
C VAL A 351 -15.86 -7.63 10.34
N GLY A 352 -16.95 -8.01 9.66
CA GLY A 352 -17.20 -7.60 8.28
C GLY A 352 -16.21 -8.15 7.24
N GLY A 353 -15.60 -9.31 7.50
CA GLY A 353 -14.76 -10.04 6.56
C GLY A 353 -13.28 -9.64 6.54
N ALA A 354 -12.85 -8.67 7.36
CA ALA A 354 -11.45 -8.32 7.48
C ALA A 354 -10.64 -9.44 8.18
N ARG A 355 -9.36 -9.57 7.84
CA ARG A 355 -8.40 -10.50 8.46
C ARG A 355 -7.79 -9.93 9.74
N PHE A 356 -7.70 -8.61 9.83
CA PHE A 356 -7.05 -7.89 10.94
C PHE A 356 -7.93 -6.74 11.46
N ASN A 357 -7.85 -6.47 12.76
CA ASN A 357 -8.58 -5.40 13.47
C ASN A 357 -7.73 -4.61 14.49
N ILE A 358 -6.42 -4.90 14.62
CA ILE A 358 -5.53 -4.12 15.50
C ILE A 358 -4.95 -2.98 14.67
N VAL A 359 -5.54 -1.80 14.81
CA VAL A 359 -5.23 -0.62 13.98
C VAL A 359 -4.01 0.16 14.48
N GLY A 360 -3.49 -0.15 15.66
CA GLY A 360 -2.26 0.43 16.16
C GLY A 360 -1.92 0.02 17.58
N ALA A 361 -0.92 0.70 18.14
CA ALA A 361 -0.52 0.51 19.52
C ALA A 361 0.03 1.81 20.11
N SER A 362 -0.07 1.93 21.44
CA SER A 362 0.65 2.94 22.21
C SER A 362 1.65 2.26 23.13
N ILE A 363 2.84 2.84 23.25
CA ILE A 363 3.96 2.26 23.96
C ILE A 363 4.66 3.30 24.83
N ARG A 364 5.05 2.89 26.04
CA ARG A 364 6.07 3.59 26.84
C ARG A 364 7.35 2.80 26.76
N SER A 365 8.43 3.42 26.31
CA SER A 365 9.73 2.74 26.19
C SER A 365 10.86 3.63 26.69
N GLY A 366 11.75 3.04 27.49
CA GLY A 366 13.07 3.57 27.80
C GLY A 366 14.11 2.55 27.34
N SER A 367 14.98 2.12 28.26
CA SER A 367 15.87 0.97 28.04
C SER A 367 15.11 -0.36 27.86
N ILE A 368 13.86 -0.43 28.32
CA ILE A 368 12.95 -1.57 28.09
C ILE A 368 11.54 -1.07 27.73
N PRO A 369 10.70 -1.88 27.04
CA PRO A 369 9.27 -1.61 26.85
C PRO A 369 8.50 -1.71 28.16
N LEU A 370 8.08 -0.57 28.70
CA LEU A 370 7.41 -0.47 30.00
C LEU A 370 5.90 -0.71 29.91
N THR A 371 5.28 -0.28 28.81
CA THR A 371 3.82 -0.39 28.62
C THR A 371 3.56 -0.71 27.17
N LEU A 372 2.63 -1.63 26.87
CA LEU A 372 2.08 -1.81 25.53
C LEU A 372 0.55 -1.91 25.61
N VAL A 373 -0.11 -1.05 24.84
CA VAL A 373 -1.56 -1.02 24.67
C VAL A 373 -1.87 -1.19 23.19
N LEU A 374 -2.66 -2.20 22.84
CA LEU A 374 -3.16 -2.39 21.48
C LEU A 374 -4.44 -1.57 21.28
N LYS A 375 -4.61 -0.96 20.10
CA LYS A 375 -5.82 -0.24 19.69
C LYS A 375 -6.57 -1.05 18.63
N LEU A 376 -7.86 -1.25 18.82
CA LEU A 376 -8.73 -1.96 17.89
C LEU A 376 -9.52 -1.00 17.00
N ASP A 377 -10.03 -1.50 15.89
CA ASP A 377 -10.84 -0.76 14.92
C ASP A 377 -12.20 -0.28 15.46
N ASP A 378 -12.72 -0.94 16.50
CA ASP A 378 -13.92 -0.52 17.24
C ASP A 378 -13.67 0.59 18.28
N GLY A 379 -12.42 1.06 18.41
CA GLY A 379 -12.00 2.06 19.38
C GLY A 379 -11.60 1.50 20.76
N THR A 380 -11.77 0.20 20.99
CA THR A 380 -11.35 -0.46 22.22
C THR A 380 -9.83 -0.51 22.32
N SER A 381 -9.31 -0.45 23.56
CA SER A 381 -7.89 -0.59 23.86
C SER A 381 -7.62 -1.78 24.77
N LEU A 382 -6.61 -2.58 24.43
CA LEU A 382 -6.19 -3.75 25.18
C LEU A 382 -4.79 -3.54 25.77
N THR A 383 -4.70 -3.27 27.07
CA THR A 383 -3.42 -3.17 27.77
C THR A 383 -2.82 -4.56 27.96
N LEU A 384 -1.68 -4.84 27.33
CA LEU A 384 -0.95 -6.11 27.46
C LEU A 384 -0.09 -6.12 28.72
N TRP A 385 0.68 -5.06 28.96
CA TRP A 385 1.44 -4.87 30.18
C TRP A 385 1.61 -3.38 30.49
N ASN A 386 1.85 -3.06 31.77
CA ASN A 386 2.05 -1.69 32.22
C ASN A 386 2.88 -1.66 33.51
N ARG A 387 4.14 -1.28 33.38
CA ARG A 387 5.07 -1.06 34.48
C ARG A 387 5.10 0.42 34.86
N THR A 388 4.85 0.73 36.14
CA THR A 388 4.57 2.11 36.60
C THR A 388 5.66 2.72 37.47
N ASP A 389 6.61 1.93 37.98
CA ASP A 389 7.75 2.38 38.79
C ASP A 389 8.79 3.17 37.98
N LEU A 390 8.86 2.95 36.66
CA LEU A 390 9.77 3.64 35.75
C LEU A 390 9.03 4.63 34.85
N ARG A 391 9.58 5.82 34.66
CA ARG A 391 8.97 6.89 33.85
C ARG A 391 9.53 6.91 32.44
N ALA A 392 8.63 6.93 31.46
CA ALA A 392 8.91 7.21 30.05
C ALA A 392 7.63 7.82 29.42
N PRO A 393 7.76 8.71 28.42
CA PRO A 393 6.60 9.22 27.70
C PRO A 393 5.87 8.09 26.96
N MET A 394 4.55 8.19 26.88
CA MET A 394 3.73 7.34 26.03
C MET A 394 3.79 7.89 24.60
N GLU A 395 4.09 7.06 23.63
CA GLU A 395 4.05 7.41 22.21
C GLU A 395 3.16 6.43 21.44
N ASP A 396 2.52 6.92 20.38
CA ASP A 396 1.83 6.07 19.43
C ASP A 396 2.84 5.46 18.47
N VAL A 397 2.72 4.14 18.26
CA VAL A 397 3.54 3.41 17.30
C VAL A 397 3.09 3.83 15.89
N PRO A 398 3.98 4.37 15.04
CA PRO A 398 3.63 4.67 13.66
C PRO A 398 3.19 3.40 12.93
N VAL A 399 2.00 3.44 12.32
CA VAL A 399 1.46 2.36 11.50
C VAL A 399 1.49 2.79 10.05
N PRO A 400 2.08 2.00 9.13
CA PRO A 400 1.99 2.32 7.72
C PRO A 400 0.53 2.31 7.25
N SER A 401 0.17 3.27 6.41
CA SER A 401 -1.16 3.36 5.83
C SER A 401 -1.55 2.06 5.12
N GLY A 402 -2.82 1.66 5.21
CA GLY A 402 -3.32 0.42 4.64
C GLY A 402 -2.82 -0.86 5.31
N ARG A 403 -2.17 -0.77 6.49
CA ARG A 403 -1.67 -1.93 7.24
C ARG A 403 -2.18 -1.93 8.67
N LYS A 404 -2.21 -3.12 9.26
CA LYS A 404 -2.63 -3.37 10.65
C LYS A 404 -1.56 -4.15 11.38
N LEU A 405 -1.53 -4.03 12.70
CA LEU A 405 -0.58 -4.76 13.55
C LEU A 405 -0.96 -6.24 13.58
N THR A 406 -0.01 -7.11 13.24
CA THR A 406 -0.29 -8.55 13.10
C THR A 406 0.72 -9.44 13.82
N THR A 407 1.95 -8.97 14.02
CA THR A 407 3.01 -9.75 14.66
C THR A 407 3.75 -8.92 15.71
N LEU A 408 4.28 -9.61 16.71
CA LEU A 408 5.15 -9.06 17.74
C LEU A 408 6.42 -9.91 17.76
N THR A 409 7.58 -9.28 17.88
CA THR A 409 8.87 -9.98 18.02
C THR A 409 9.64 -9.35 19.17
N MET A 410 10.19 -10.17 20.07
CA MET A 410 11.00 -9.69 21.18
C MET A 410 12.40 -10.31 21.13
N TRP A 411 13.41 -9.46 20.95
CA TRP A 411 14.76 -9.93 20.62
C TRP A 411 15.52 -10.52 21.80
N THR A 412 15.32 -9.98 23.00
CA THR A 412 16.07 -10.44 24.17
C THR A 412 15.39 -9.96 25.45
N ARG A 413 15.96 -10.40 26.58
CA ARG A 413 15.63 -9.93 27.93
C ARG A 413 16.74 -9.02 28.44
N SER A 414 16.42 -8.13 29.37
CA SER A 414 17.40 -7.31 30.07
C SER A 414 17.78 -7.92 31.41
N ARG A 415 19.03 -8.36 31.56
CA ARG A 415 19.59 -8.83 32.84
C ARG A 415 19.63 -7.72 33.89
N PHE A 416 19.81 -6.47 33.45
CA PHE A 416 19.79 -5.31 34.34
C PHE A 416 18.41 -5.14 34.98
N TYR A 417 17.35 -5.26 34.17
CA TYR A 417 15.96 -5.27 34.66
C TYR A 417 15.49 -6.69 35.00
N GLN A 418 16.32 -7.44 35.73
CA GLN A 418 15.94 -8.73 36.32
C GLN A 418 15.41 -9.76 35.31
N ASN A 419 15.95 -9.78 34.10
CA ASN A 419 15.54 -10.63 32.98
C ASN A 419 14.12 -10.39 32.45
N ASP A 420 13.63 -9.15 32.52
CA ASP A 420 12.40 -8.73 31.86
C ASP A 420 12.62 -8.47 30.36
N LEU A 421 11.55 -8.27 29.59
CA LEU A 421 11.59 -7.89 28.17
C LEU A 421 12.59 -6.75 27.91
N GLY A 422 13.58 -7.00 27.03
CA GLY A 422 14.61 -6.03 26.65
C GLY A 422 14.20 -5.15 25.47
N CYS A 423 13.73 -5.78 24.38
CA CYS A 423 13.46 -5.09 23.12
C CYS A 423 12.23 -5.68 22.41
N LEU A 424 11.39 -4.81 21.83
CA LEU A 424 10.19 -5.15 21.08
C LEU A 424 10.25 -4.55 19.66
N VAL A 425 9.87 -5.34 18.67
CA VAL A 425 9.56 -4.93 17.30
C VAL A 425 8.15 -5.38 16.95
N ILE A 426 7.40 -4.52 16.28
CA ILE A 426 6.01 -4.74 15.90
C ILE A 426 5.95 -4.87 14.37
N GLY A 427 5.25 -5.88 13.86
CA GLY A 427 5.05 -6.10 12.43
C GLY A 427 3.64 -5.74 11.96
N PHE A 428 3.57 -5.23 10.73
CA PHE A 428 2.38 -4.69 10.10
C PHE A 428 2.14 -5.34 8.74
N SER A 429 0.99 -6.00 8.60
CA SER A 429 0.58 -6.66 7.36
C SER A 429 -0.51 -5.87 6.65
N ARG A 430 -0.51 -5.98 5.32
CA ARG A 430 -1.61 -5.50 4.48
C ARG A 430 -2.65 -6.60 4.37
N ASP A 431 -3.91 -6.21 4.50
CA ASP A 431 -5.04 -7.10 4.22
C ASP A 431 -5.59 -6.79 2.82
N PRO A 432 -5.46 -7.70 1.84
CA PRO A 432 -6.03 -7.47 0.52
C PRO A 432 -7.57 -7.54 0.51
N ASP A 433 -8.19 -8.14 1.54
CA ASP A 433 -9.65 -8.30 1.61
C ASP A 433 -10.33 -7.15 2.36
N ASP A 434 -9.55 -6.32 3.07
CA ASP A 434 -10.04 -5.14 3.78
C ASP A 434 -10.24 -3.96 2.81
N VAL A 435 -11.30 -4.06 2.03
CA VAL A 435 -11.68 -3.05 1.03
C VAL A 435 -12.58 -1.99 1.67
N PRO A 436 -12.11 -0.73 1.81
CA PRO A 436 -12.90 0.36 2.37
C PRO A 436 -14.18 0.64 1.58
N GLN A 437 -15.23 1.13 2.25
CA GLN A 437 -16.50 1.44 1.57
C GLN A 437 -16.32 2.48 0.46
N ARG A 438 -15.50 3.51 0.69
CA ARG A 438 -15.18 4.52 -0.33
C ARG A 438 -14.57 3.93 -1.62
N THR A 439 -13.76 2.87 -1.50
CA THR A 439 -13.19 2.15 -2.65
C THR A 439 -14.29 1.44 -3.43
N ARG A 440 -15.24 0.80 -2.74
CA ARG A 440 -16.39 0.15 -3.35
C ARG A 440 -17.31 1.15 -4.05
N ASP A 441 -17.54 2.30 -3.42
CA ASP A 441 -18.33 3.39 -3.99
C ASP A 441 -17.67 3.94 -5.27
N LEU A 442 -16.35 4.16 -5.27
CA LEU A 442 -15.59 4.54 -6.45
C LEU A 442 -15.70 3.51 -7.58
N LEU A 443 -15.54 2.22 -7.26
CA LEU A 443 -15.66 1.14 -8.24
C LEU A 443 -17.08 1.07 -8.82
N TYR A 444 -18.11 1.31 -8.02
CA TYR A 444 -19.49 1.46 -8.51
C TYR A 444 -19.65 2.68 -9.42
N ILE A 445 -19.06 3.82 -9.08
CA ILE A 445 -19.16 5.04 -9.90
C ILE A 445 -18.54 4.81 -11.29
N THR A 446 -17.42 4.08 -11.32
CA THR A 446 -16.54 3.96 -12.51
C THR A 446 -16.73 2.69 -13.33
N SER A 447 -17.54 1.73 -12.89
CA SER A 447 -17.72 0.45 -13.60
C SER A 447 -18.46 0.59 -14.93
N THR A 448 -17.97 -0.09 -15.99
CA THR A 448 -18.54 -0.01 -17.36
C THR A 448 -19.76 -0.92 -17.58
N GLY A 449 -20.06 -1.86 -16.68
CA GLY A 449 -21.12 -2.87 -16.87
C GLY A 449 -22.10 -3.01 -15.69
N GLU A 450 -23.37 -3.30 -15.97
CA GLU A 450 -24.47 -3.34 -15.00
C GLU A 450 -24.28 -4.34 -13.86
N ASP A 451 -23.71 -5.52 -14.17
CA ASP A 451 -23.45 -6.59 -13.20
C ASP A 451 -22.37 -6.23 -12.18
N LEU A 452 -21.26 -5.62 -12.63
CA LEU A 452 -20.14 -5.26 -11.76
C LEU A 452 -20.54 -4.11 -10.81
N ASN A 453 -21.42 -3.21 -11.27
CA ASN A 453 -21.93 -2.08 -10.49
C ASN A 453 -22.46 -2.57 -9.12
N THR A 454 -23.42 -3.51 -9.15
CA THR A 454 -24.15 -3.89 -7.93
C THR A 454 -23.40 -4.90 -7.06
N ARG A 455 -22.59 -5.78 -7.65
CA ARG A 455 -21.86 -6.84 -6.94
C ARG A 455 -20.82 -6.30 -5.94
N LEU A 456 -20.21 -5.15 -6.24
CA LEU A 456 -19.12 -4.61 -5.42
C LEU A 456 -19.60 -3.83 -4.19
N LEU A 457 -20.87 -3.39 -4.19
CA LEU A 457 -21.48 -2.65 -3.09
C LEU A 457 -21.89 -3.58 -1.94
N ARG A 458 -21.73 -3.11 -0.70
CA ARG A 458 -22.27 -3.78 0.49
C ARG A 458 -23.79 -3.62 0.56
N SER A 459 -24.42 -4.38 1.45
CA SER A 459 -25.86 -4.50 1.73
C SER A 459 -26.67 -3.21 1.94
N SER A 460 -26.03 -2.03 1.96
CA SER A 460 -26.67 -0.71 2.07
C SER A 460 -27.36 -0.23 0.80
N GLY A 461 -27.13 -0.91 -0.34
CA GLY A 461 -27.74 -0.57 -1.63
C GLY A 461 -27.19 0.72 -2.26
N ILE A 462 -27.74 1.09 -3.42
CA ILE A 462 -27.33 2.28 -4.16
C ILE A 462 -28.06 3.50 -3.57
N SER A 463 -27.30 4.44 -2.99
CA SER A 463 -27.87 5.72 -2.56
C SER A 463 -28.09 6.65 -3.76
N ARG A 464 -29.06 7.57 -3.65
CA ARG A 464 -29.30 8.60 -4.66
C ARG A 464 -28.04 9.41 -4.98
N ARG A 465 -27.28 9.79 -3.95
CA ARG A 465 -26.00 10.51 -4.10
C ARG A 465 -25.00 9.70 -4.93
N LEU A 466 -24.87 8.41 -4.64
CA LEU A 466 -23.94 7.53 -5.34
C LEU A 466 -24.34 7.37 -6.83
N GLN A 467 -25.64 7.31 -7.11
CA GLN A 467 -26.15 7.33 -8.49
C GLN A 467 -25.86 8.65 -9.20
N GLU A 468 -26.10 9.79 -8.55
CA GLU A 468 -25.78 11.12 -9.10
C GLU A 468 -24.28 11.26 -9.42
N GLN A 469 -23.40 10.76 -8.55
CA GLN A 469 -21.94 10.74 -8.79
C GLN A 469 -21.56 9.85 -9.99
N ARG A 470 -22.21 8.69 -10.12
CA ARG A 470 -22.03 7.81 -11.29
C ARG A 470 -22.47 8.52 -12.58
N ASP A 471 -23.65 9.12 -12.59
CA ASP A 471 -24.17 9.81 -13.77
C ASP A 471 -23.26 10.98 -14.18
N ALA A 472 -22.77 11.75 -13.21
CA ALA A 472 -21.80 12.81 -13.44
C ALA A 472 -20.50 12.30 -14.07
N TYR A 473 -19.96 11.19 -13.56
CA TYR A 473 -18.76 10.54 -14.09
C TYR A 473 -18.91 10.14 -15.56
N TRP A 474 -20.00 9.44 -15.88
CA TRP A 474 -20.24 9.00 -17.25
C TRP A 474 -20.60 10.14 -18.20
N ASN A 475 -21.23 11.22 -17.71
CA ASN A 475 -21.43 12.44 -18.48
C ASN A 475 -20.11 13.15 -18.80
N TRP A 476 -19.22 13.26 -17.82
CA TRP A 476 -17.89 13.82 -18.01
C TRP A 476 -17.06 12.99 -19.00
N LEU A 477 -17.11 11.65 -18.93
CA LEU A 477 -16.44 10.78 -19.91
C LEU A 477 -16.96 11.02 -21.34
N ARG A 478 -18.28 11.14 -21.49
CA ARG A 478 -18.92 11.38 -22.80
C ARG A 478 -18.61 12.75 -23.38
N SER A 479 -18.32 13.76 -22.56
CA SER A 479 -17.97 15.12 -23.02
C SER A 479 -16.58 15.24 -23.65
N ALA A 480 -15.79 14.16 -23.72
CA ALA A 480 -14.52 14.13 -24.45
C ALA A 480 -14.67 13.81 -25.96
N ARG A 481 -15.92 13.64 -26.42
CA ARG A 481 -16.27 13.62 -27.85
C ARG A 481 -16.55 15.03 -28.32
#